data_AF-W4L2P1-F1
#
_entry.id   AF-W4L2P1-F1
#
_cell.length_a   1.000
_cell.length_b   1.000
_cell.length_c   1.000
_cell.angle_alpha   90.00
_cell.angle_beta   90.00
_cell.angle_gamma   90.00
#
_symmetry.space_group_name_H-M   'P 1'
#
loop_
_entity.id
_entity.type
_entity.pdbx_description
1 polymer ?
#
loop_
_entity_poly.entity_id
_entity_poly.type
_entity_poly.pdbx_seq_one_letter_code
_entity_poly.pdbx_strand_id
1 'polypeptide(L)'
;MSQPPSPLAYLSATDSHDWVRDLPDGAISLDVEASGVVLRASSTLQTRFDALLEKRKAGDLSPQETREYEALCDLDKALSWLNRLARGARTS
;
A
#
# COMPACT_ATOMS: atom_id res chain seq x y z
N MET A 1 34.40 17.08 -9.92
CA MET A 1 33.90 16.16 -8.88
C MET A 1 32.40 16.07 -9.07
N SER A 2 31.90 14.93 -9.56
CA SER A 2 30.47 14.75 -9.85
C SER A 2 29.74 14.43 -8.55
N GLN A 3 28.83 15.32 -8.15
CA GLN A 3 27.94 15.11 -7.01
C GLN A 3 27.09 13.85 -7.26
N PRO A 4 26.93 12.92 -6.30
CA PRO A 4 26.03 11.80 -6.48
C PRO A 4 24.60 12.34 -6.68
N PRO A 5 23.78 11.73 -7.57
CA PRO A 5 22.41 12.16 -7.75
C PRO A 5 21.66 12.10 -6.42
N SER A 6 20.91 13.16 -6.10
CA SER A 6 20.09 13.21 -4.90
C SER A 6 19.23 11.94 -4.81
N PRO A 7 19.07 11.32 -3.62
CA PRO A 7 18.23 10.12 -3.46
C PRO A 7 16.76 10.36 -3.88
N LEU A 8 16.33 11.62 -3.98
CA LEU A 8 15.02 12.02 -4.49
C LEU A 8 14.90 11.97 -6.02
N ALA A 9 16.01 11.90 -6.77
CA ALA A 9 15.99 11.77 -8.23
C ALA A 9 15.66 10.34 -8.70
N TYR A 10 15.71 9.35 -7.80
CA TYR A 10 15.28 7.97 -8.06
C TYR A 10 13.77 7.77 -7.96
N LEU A 11 13.02 8.77 -7.46
CA LEU A 11 11.56 8.78 -7.53
C LEU A 11 11.10 9.25 -8.92
N SER A 12 11.60 8.57 -9.96
CA SER A 12 10.98 8.64 -11.27
C SER A 12 9.56 8.12 -11.11
N ALA A 13 8.59 9.02 -11.16
CA ALA A 13 7.16 8.71 -11.15
C ALA A 13 6.69 7.90 -12.38
N THR A 14 7.60 7.30 -13.13
CA THR A 14 7.34 6.67 -14.43
C THR A 14 7.15 5.15 -14.32
N ASP A 15 7.50 4.54 -13.18
CA ASP A 15 7.08 3.17 -12.80
C ASP A 15 5.91 3.19 -11.79
N SER A 16 5.37 4.38 -11.49
CA SER A 16 4.54 4.60 -10.31
C SER A 16 3.09 4.17 -10.50
N HIS A 17 2.88 2.91 -10.12
CA HIS A 17 1.67 2.37 -9.46
C HIS A 17 0.43 2.18 -10.34
N ASP A 18 0.50 1.36 -11.40
CA ASP A 18 -0.71 0.89 -12.13
C ASP A 18 -1.76 0.30 -11.16
N TRP A 19 -1.30 -0.34 -10.07
CA TRP A 19 -2.15 -0.88 -9.01
C TRP A 19 -3.03 0.16 -8.28
N VAL A 20 -2.68 1.45 -8.30
CA VAL A 20 -3.51 2.50 -7.67
C VAL A 20 -4.85 2.66 -8.40
N ARG A 21 -4.89 2.34 -9.70
CA ARG A 21 -6.14 2.40 -10.48
C ARG A 21 -7.15 1.34 -10.07
N ASP A 22 -6.65 0.22 -9.56
CA ASP A 22 -7.46 -0.91 -9.13
C ASP A 22 -7.93 -0.75 -7.66
N LEU A 23 -7.54 0.32 -6.97
CA LEU A 23 -8.00 0.60 -5.61
C LEU A 23 -9.32 1.37 -5.56
N PRO A 24 -10.18 1.07 -4.58
CA PRO A 24 -11.36 1.89 -4.32
C PRO A 24 -11.00 3.24 -3.70
N ASP A 25 -11.84 4.25 -3.95
CA ASP A 25 -11.73 5.57 -3.32
C ASP A 25 -11.76 5.46 -1.78
N GLY A 26 -10.87 6.18 -1.10
CA GLY A 26 -10.73 6.09 0.36
C GLY A 26 -10.03 4.80 0.83
N ALA A 27 -9.12 4.24 0.02
CA ALA A 27 -8.35 3.04 0.32
C ALA A 27 -7.50 3.09 1.61
N ILE A 28 -7.09 4.28 2.05
CA ILE A 28 -6.20 4.47 3.20
C ILE A 28 -6.94 5.24 4.29
N SER A 29 -6.77 4.80 5.53
CA SER A 29 -7.22 5.48 6.74
C SER A 29 -6.02 5.86 7.60
N LEU A 30 -6.15 7.00 8.28
CA LEU A 30 -5.15 7.50 9.21
C LEU A 30 -5.61 7.16 10.62
N ASP A 31 -4.76 6.48 11.39
CA ASP A 31 -5.00 6.17 12.79
C ASP A 31 -3.96 6.87 13.67
N VAL A 32 -4.39 7.36 14.83
CA VAL A 32 -3.53 8.06 15.79
C VAL A 32 -3.42 7.20 17.04
N GLU A 33 -2.31 6.48 17.13
CA GLU A 33 -1.99 5.67 18.31
C GLU A 33 -1.08 6.44 19.27
N ALA A 34 -0.96 5.96 20.51
CA ALA A 34 -0.06 6.55 21.51
C ALA A 34 1.42 6.62 21.05
N SER A 35 1.80 5.77 20.09
CA SER A 35 3.14 5.75 19.48
C SER A 35 3.30 6.68 18.28
N GLY A 36 2.22 7.36 17.85
CA GLY A 36 2.16 8.32 16.75
C GLY A 36 1.19 7.91 15.64
N VAL A 37 1.29 8.60 14.49
CA VAL A 37 0.40 8.37 13.34
C VAL A 37 0.75 7.08 12.61
N VAL A 38 -0.26 6.26 12.32
CA VAL A 38 -0.18 4.99 11.59
C VAL A 38 -1.13 5.06 10.39
N LEU A 39 -0.62 4.73 9.22
CA LEU A 39 -1.42 4.58 8.00
C LEU A 39 -1.92 3.14 7.92
N ARG A 40 -3.22 2.94 7.73
CA ARG A 40 -3.86 1.62 7.61
C ARG A 40 -4.70 1.57 6.34
N ALA A 41 -4.95 0.37 5.82
CA ALA A 41 -5.99 0.20 4.81
C ALA A 41 -7.36 0.52 5.43
N SER A 42 -8.27 1.10 4.66
CA SER A 42 -9.62 1.38 5.16
C SER A 42 -10.41 0.11 5.44
N SER A 43 -11.41 0.18 6.31
CA SER A 43 -12.27 -0.96 6.66
C SER A 43 -12.98 -1.55 5.44
N THR A 44 -13.36 -0.70 4.49
CA THR A 44 -13.95 -1.10 3.20
C THR A 44 -12.99 -1.99 2.42
N LEU A 45 -11.72 -1.59 2.37
CA LEU A 45 -10.69 -2.29 1.62
C LEU A 45 -10.24 -3.57 2.33
N GLN A 46 -10.20 -3.58 3.66
CA GLN A 46 -10.01 -4.82 4.45
C GLN A 46 -11.12 -5.83 4.20
N THR A 47 -12.39 -5.39 4.21
CA THR A 47 -13.55 -6.25 3.90
C THR A 47 -13.47 -6.80 2.48
N ARG A 48 -13.04 -5.97 1.52
CA ARG A 48 -12.83 -6.40 0.14
C ARG A 48 -11.69 -7.41 0.01
N PHE A 49 -10.58 -7.19 0.70
CA PHE A 49 -9.46 -8.11 0.75
C PHE A 49 -9.89 -9.49 1.28
N ASP A 50 -10.65 -9.52 2.37
CA ASP A 50 -11.17 -10.77 2.95
C ASP A 50 -12.06 -11.52 1.96
N ALA A 51 -12.96 -10.82 1.26
CA ALA A 51 -13.80 -11.42 0.23
C ALA A 51 -12.98 -12.00 -0.94
N LEU A 52 -11.95 -11.29 -1.40
CA LEU A 52 -11.04 -11.77 -2.45
C LEU A 52 -10.19 -12.95 -1.97
N LEU A 53 -9.78 -12.95 -0.70
CA LEU A 53 -9.02 -14.03 -0.09
C LEU A 53 -9.86 -15.32 -0.01
N GLU A 54 -11.13 -15.22 0.36
CA GLU A 54 -12.04 -16.37 0.36
C GLU A 54 -12.28 -16.90 -1.06
N LYS A 55 -12.49 -16.02 -2.05
CA LYS A 55 -12.59 -16.43 -3.46
C LYS A 55 -11.32 -17.09 -3.97
N ARG A 56 -10.15 -16.59 -3.56
CA ARG A 56 -8.84 -17.19 -3.88
C ARG A 56 -8.73 -18.60 -3.35
N LYS A 57 -9.12 -18.82 -2.09
CA LYS A 57 -9.12 -20.15 -1.47
C LYS A 57 -10.07 -21.11 -2.19
N ALA A 58 -11.20 -20.61 -2.68
CA ALA A 58 -12.16 -21.37 -3.48
C ALA A 58 -11.68 -21.62 -4.93
N GLY A 59 -10.61 -20.96 -5.39
CA GLY A 59 -10.12 -21.07 -6.77
C GLY A 59 -10.97 -20.32 -7.80
N ASP A 60 -11.85 -19.43 -7.36
CA ASP A 60 -12.86 -18.73 -8.20
C ASP A 60 -12.51 -17.25 -8.41
N LEU A 61 -11.22 -16.95 -8.51
CA LEU A 61 -10.74 -15.59 -8.77
C LEU A 61 -10.80 -15.29 -10.27
N SER A 62 -11.57 -14.28 -10.65
CA SER A 62 -11.51 -13.76 -12.00
C SER A 62 -10.18 -13.02 -12.26
N PRO A 63 -9.74 -12.86 -13.52
CA PRO A 63 -8.50 -12.13 -13.84
C PRO A 63 -8.50 -10.66 -13.39
N GLN A 64 -9.68 -10.05 -13.22
CA GLN A 64 -9.81 -8.71 -12.66
C GLN A 64 -9.62 -8.72 -11.15
N GLU A 65 -10.25 -9.67 -10.46
CA GLU A 65 -10.12 -9.81 -9.00
C GLU A 65 -8.72 -10.26 -8.58
N THR A 66 -8.01 -11.01 -9.41
CA THR A 66 -6.59 -11.36 -9.17
C THR A 66 -5.71 -10.11 -9.16
N ARG A 67 -5.91 -9.21 -10.13
CA ARG A 67 -5.18 -7.93 -10.19
C ARG A 67 -5.51 -7.04 -9.01
N GLU A 68 -6.79 -6.98 -8.64
CA GLU A 68 -7.23 -6.27 -7.44
C GLU A 68 -6.56 -6.85 -6.19
N TYR A 69 -6.56 -8.17 -6.00
CA TYR A 69 -5.90 -8.83 -4.88
C TYR A 69 -4.39 -8.53 -4.81
N GLU A 70 -3.70 -8.57 -5.96
CA GLU A 70 -2.29 -8.20 -6.06
C GLU A 70 -2.06 -6.73 -5.68
N ALA A 71 -2.91 -5.82 -6.17
CA ALA A 71 -2.88 -4.40 -5.82
C ALA A 71 -3.07 -4.17 -4.31
N LEU A 72 -3.99 -4.90 -3.67
CA LEU A 72 -4.21 -4.82 -2.23
C LEU A 72 -2.99 -5.33 -1.44
N CYS A 73 -2.33 -6.40 -1.91
CA CYS A 73 -1.10 -6.89 -1.30
C CYS A 73 0.06 -5.89 -1.42
N ASP A 74 0.18 -5.20 -2.55
CA ASP A 74 1.23 -4.19 -2.73
C ASP A 74 0.94 -2.91 -1.91
N LEU A 75 -0.33 -2.53 -1.76
CA LEU A 75 -0.74 -1.48 -0.83
C LEU A 75 -0.31 -1.81 0.61
N ASP A 76 -0.53 -3.04 1.10
CA ASP A 76 -0.14 -3.44 2.46
C ASP A 76 1.39 -3.33 2.69
N LYS A 77 2.20 -3.74 1.70
CA LYS A 77 3.66 -3.56 1.74
C LYS A 77 4.03 -2.07 1.79
N ALA A 78 3.39 -1.23 0.98
CA ALA A 78 3.63 0.20 0.96
C ALA A 78 3.27 0.86 2.30
N LEU A 79 2.12 0.51 2.88
CA LEU A 79 1.69 0.98 4.20
C LEU A 79 2.66 0.54 5.30
N SER A 80 3.10 -0.73 5.27
CA SER A 80 4.11 -1.25 6.21
C SER A 80 5.43 -0.48 6.13
N TRP A 81 5.90 -0.18 4.92
CA TRP A 81 7.10 0.63 4.69
C TRP A 81 6.92 2.07 5.18
N LEU A 82 5.81 2.73 4.84
CA LEU A 82 5.49 4.09 5.30
C LEU A 82 5.41 4.16 6.83
N ASN A 83 4.76 3.20 7.47
CA ASN A 83 4.69 3.10 8.93
C ASN A 83 6.06 2.86 9.56
N ARG A 84 6.96 2.14 8.89
CA ARG A 84 8.34 1.95 9.35
C ARG A 84 9.14 3.24 9.24
N LEU A 85 9.00 3.98 8.14
CA LEU A 85 9.62 5.29 7.96
C LEU A 85 9.12 6.30 8.98
N ALA A 86 7.81 6.41 9.16
CA ALA A 86 7.20 7.31 10.14
C ALA A 86 7.69 7.04 11.57
N ARG A 87 7.95 5.76 11.90
CA ARG A 87 8.57 5.38 13.17
C ARG A 87 10.07 5.72 13.22
N GLY A 88 10.83 5.42 12.16
CA GLY A 88 12.27 5.70 12.09
C GLY A 88 12.62 7.19 12.10
N ALA A 89 11.76 8.03 11.53
CA ALA A 89 11.92 9.49 11.55
C ALA A 89 11.74 10.10 12.95
N ARG A 90 11.07 9.40 13.88
CA ARG A 90 10.92 9.85 15.28
C ARG A 90 12.15 9.57 16.15
N THR A 91 13.12 8.81 15.64
CA THR A 91 14.33 8.42 16.37
C THR A 91 15.60 9.18 15.97
N SER A 92 15.50 10.23 15.14
CA SER A 92 16.65 11.11 14.81
C SER A 92 16.58 12.44 15.54
#